data_AF-A0A9P7NTB1-F1
#
_entry.id   AF-A0A9P7NTB1-F1
#
_cell.length_a   1.000
_cell.length_b   1.000
_cell.length_c   1.000
_cell.angle_alpha   90.00
_cell.angle_beta   90.00
_cell.angle_gamma   90.00
#
_symmetry.space_group_name_H-M   'P 1'
#
loop_
_entity.id
_entity.type
_entity.pdbx_description
1 polymer ?
#
loop_
_entity_poly.entity_id
_entity_poly.type
_entity_poly.pdbx_seq_one_letter_code
_entity_poly.pdbx_strand_id
1 'polypeptide(L)'
;MSKSEVVYADARRFLDERGSNAALAPNGLNPATIMEKAVRDRIIESHFYMEQCFAVNEADIIDRVVEHVTFVGGTYGDSQKPSPFLCLAFKLLELGPSDEILAEYLSYGGEQFKYLRALASFYFRMTRQAKDIYETLEPFLEDRRKLRRKGRAGTSLTYVDEFVDDLLVKDRVCATSLWKMPKREILEDLELLEPRVSPLGDLEDLLEEEDDDEEGKRKYEEEDSEREDERRRNGDGEEGEVVNGDPMNVDRERGNDRSRSRSP
;
A
#
# COMPACT_ATOMS: atom_id res chain seq x y z
N MET A 1 7.76 -46.74 15.87
CA MET A 1 8.08 -45.88 14.70
C MET A 1 7.03 -44.78 14.67
N SER A 2 7.40 -43.56 15.06
CA SER A 2 6.52 -42.40 14.93
C SER A 2 6.18 -42.25 13.45
N LYS A 3 4.89 -42.22 13.10
CA LYS A 3 4.48 -41.84 11.74
C LYS A 3 5.11 -40.48 11.48
N SER A 4 5.84 -40.34 10.38
CA SER A 4 6.23 -39.03 9.86
C SER A 4 4.93 -38.24 9.69
N GLU A 5 4.75 -37.21 10.49
CA GLU A 5 3.53 -36.40 10.53
C GLU A 5 3.55 -35.40 9.36
N VAL A 6 3.67 -35.92 8.13
CA VAL A 6 3.56 -35.11 6.92
C VAL A 6 2.09 -34.80 6.73
N VAL A 7 1.68 -33.63 7.18
CA VAL A 7 0.33 -33.11 6.98
C VAL A 7 0.35 -32.30 5.68
N TYR A 8 -0.21 -32.86 4.62
CA TYR A 8 -0.50 -32.09 3.41
C TYR A 8 -1.62 -31.08 3.71
N ALA A 9 -1.36 -29.81 3.44
CA ALA A 9 -2.36 -28.74 3.46
C ALA A 9 -3.31 -28.92 2.26
N ASP A 10 -4.26 -29.84 2.40
CA ASP A 10 -5.35 -30.12 1.45
C ASP A 10 -6.61 -29.35 1.86
N ALA A 11 -7.13 -28.55 0.94
CA ALA A 11 -8.35 -27.77 1.11
C ALA A 11 -9.55 -28.62 1.57
N ARG A 12 -9.67 -29.85 1.08
CA ARG A 12 -10.78 -30.74 1.45
C ARG A 12 -10.71 -31.14 2.93
N ARG A 13 -9.50 -31.38 3.45
CA ARG A 13 -9.28 -31.71 4.87
C ARG A 13 -9.38 -30.47 5.75
N PHE A 14 -8.86 -29.34 5.27
CA PHE A 14 -8.92 -28.06 5.98
C PHE A 14 -10.37 -27.57 6.18
N LEU A 15 -11.23 -27.78 5.17
CA LEU A 15 -12.65 -27.44 5.23
C LEU A 15 -13.53 -28.52 5.88
N ASP A 16 -12.99 -29.69 6.23
CA ASP A 16 -13.78 -30.73 6.90
C ASP A 16 -13.90 -30.42 8.40
N GLU A 17 -15.05 -29.89 8.80
CA GLU A 17 -15.38 -29.54 10.18
C GLU A 17 -15.59 -30.77 11.09
N ARG A 18 -15.63 -31.98 10.53
CA ARG A 18 -15.82 -33.21 11.30
C ARG A 18 -14.51 -33.68 11.92
N GLY A 19 -14.21 -33.14 13.10
CA GLY A 19 -13.06 -33.56 13.92
C GLY A 19 -11.78 -32.78 13.66
N SER A 20 -11.88 -31.50 13.32
CA SER A 20 -10.74 -30.64 13.07
C SER A 20 -9.92 -30.39 14.35
N ASN A 21 -8.75 -31.03 14.45
CA ASN A 21 -7.63 -30.57 15.30
C ASN A 21 -6.92 -29.37 14.64
N ALA A 22 -7.65 -28.49 13.96
CA ALA A 22 -7.05 -27.32 13.33
C ALA A 22 -6.70 -26.31 14.42
N ALA A 23 -5.43 -25.90 14.49
CA ALA A 23 -5.01 -24.86 15.41
C ALA A 23 -5.84 -23.59 15.16
N LEU A 24 -6.38 -23.00 16.22
CA LEU A 24 -7.05 -21.70 16.12
C LEU A 24 -6.02 -20.64 15.74
N ALA A 25 -6.47 -19.63 14.99
CA ALA A 25 -5.67 -18.43 14.80
C ALA A 25 -5.42 -17.74 16.16
N PRO A 26 -4.37 -16.93 16.31
CA PRO A 26 -4.07 -16.23 17.56
C PRO A 26 -5.19 -15.32 18.11
N ASN A 27 -6.12 -14.89 17.27
CA ASN A 27 -7.35 -14.19 17.67
C ASN A 27 -8.49 -15.12 18.14
N GLY A 28 -8.26 -16.44 18.19
CA GLY A 28 -9.23 -17.45 18.62
C GLY A 28 -10.21 -17.91 17.54
N LEU A 29 -10.12 -17.38 16.31
CA LEU A 29 -10.98 -17.78 15.20
C LEU A 29 -10.47 -19.04 14.52
N ASN A 30 -11.38 -19.86 14.00
CA ASN A 30 -10.99 -20.99 13.16
C ASN A 30 -10.59 -20.46 11.76
N PRO A 31 -9.33 -20.68 11.31
CA PRO A 31 -8.85 -20.21 10.01
C PRO A 31 -9.73 -20.63 8.82
N ALA A 32 -10.33 -21.82 8.87
CA ALA A 32 -11.22 -22.33 7.81
C ALA A 32 -12.54 -21.55 7.68
N THR A 33 -12.92 -20.80 8.72
CA THR A 33 -14.18 -20.03 8.77
C THR A 33 -14.00 -18.52 8.67
N ILE A 34 -12.76 -18.01 8.62
CA ILE A 34 -12.49 -16.56 8.52
C ILE A 34 -13.08 -15.97 7.23
N MET A 35 -12.90 -16.63 6.09
CA MET A 35 -13.47 -16.19 4.82
C MET A 35 -14.88 -16.77 4.60
N GLU A 36 -15.80 -16.00 4.03
CA GLU A 36 -17.18 -16.44 3.82
C GLU A 36 -17.26 -17.70 2.96
N LYS A 37 -18.18 -18.63 3.29
CA LYS A 37 -18.33 -19.90 2.57
C LYS A 37 -18.43 -19.73 1.05
N ALA A 38 -19.26 -18.78 0.59
CA ALA A 38 -19.43 -18.51 -0.84
C ALA A 38 -18.14 -18.04 -1.54
N VAL A 39 -17.24 -17.39 -0.81
CA VAL A 39 -15.93 -16.96 -1.32
C VAL A 39 -14.99 -18.16 -1.38
N ARG A 40 -14.96 -19.00 -0.33
CA ARG A 40 -14.14 -20.22 -0.29
C ARG A 40 -14.50 -21.19 -1.40
N ASP A 41 -15.79 -21.45 -1.60
CA ASP A 41 -16.27 -22.35 -2.66
C ASP A 41 -15.78 -21.87 -4.04
N ARG A 42 -15.82 -20.56 -4.31
CA ARG A 42 -15.28 -19.98 -5.55
C ARG A 42 -13.75 -20.07 -5.66
N ILE A 43 -13.03 -19.95 -4.54
CA ILE A 43 -11.57 -20.08 -4.51
C ILE A 43 -11.17 -21.50 -4.88
N ILE A 44 -11.72 -22.51 -4.19
CA ILE A 44 -11.35 -23.92 -4.40
C ILE A 44 -11.73 -24.43 -5.79
N GLU A 45 -12.80 -23.90 -6.40
CA GLU A 45 -13.21 -24.22 -7.77
C GLU A 45 -12.46 -23.38 -8.83
N SER A 46 -11.65 -22.41 -8.42
CA SER A 46 -10.93 -21.57 -9.37
C SER A 46 -9.73 -22.30 -9.97
N HIS A 47 -9.52 -22.08 -11.27
CA HIS A 47 -8.36 -22.61 -11.99
C HIS A 47 -7.02 -22.20 -11.36
N PHE A 48 -6.94 -20.95 -10.89
CA PHE A 48 -5.73 -20.46 -10.24
C PHE A 48 -5.40 -21.28 -8.99
N TYR A 49 -6.41 -21.55 -8.15
CA TYR A 49 -6.20 -22.33 -6.93
C TYR A 49 -5.78 -23.78 -7.22
N MET A 50 -6.48 -24.43 -8.14
CA MET A 50 -6.21 -25.83 -8.49
C MET A 50 -4.84 -26.05 -9.13
N GLU A 51 -4.31 -25.07 -9.87
CA GLU A 51 -3.02 -25.21 -10.54
C GLU A 51 -1.86 -24.57 -9.78
N GLN A 52 -2.05 -23.36 -9.26
CA GLN A 52 -0.97 -22.53 -8.70
C GLN A 52 -0.88 -22.59 -7.18
N CYS A 53 -1.94 -23.02 -6.50
CA CYS A 53 -1.95 -23.21 -5.03
C CYS A 53 -1.90 -24.70 -4.63
N PHE A 54 -1.73 -25.61 -5.59
CA PHE A 54 -1.61 -27.03 -5.31
C PHE A 54 -0.24 -27.35 -4.71
N ALA A 55 -0.25 -27.99 -3.53
CA ALA A 55 0.96 -28.46 -2.83
C ALA A 55 2.05 -27.41 -2.63
N VAL A 56 1.67 -26.13 -2.52
CA VAL A 56 2.61 -25.03 -2.25
C VAL A 56 2.99 -24.96 -0.78
N ASN A 57 4.25 -24.65 -0.50
CA ASN A 57 4.77 -24.31 0.82
C ASN A 57 4.87 -22.78 1.00
N GLU A 58 5.36 -22.34 2.15
CA GLU A 58 5.55 -20.92 2.46
C GLU A 58 6.48 -20.21 1.47
N ALA A 59 7.64 -20.79 1.14
CA ALA A 59 8.57 -20.19 0.18
C ALA A 59 7.94 -20.02 -1.21
N ASP A 60 7.18 -21.02 -1.66
CA ASP A 60 6.48 -20.99 -2.95
C ASP A 60 5.47 -19.83 -3.01
N ILE A 61 4.89 -19.40 -1.89
CA ILE A 61 3.97 -18.25 -1.86
C ILE A 61 4.66 -17.00 -2.41
N ILE A 62 5.94 -16.79 -2.09
CA ILE A 62 6.71 -15.63 -2.57
C ILE A 62 6.74 -15.66 -4.11
N ASP A 63 7.11 -16.80 -4.69
CA ASP A 63 7.17 -16.98 -6.15
C ASP A 63 5.80 -16.75 -6.79
N ARG A 64 4.73 -17.34 -6.23
CA ARG A 64 3.35 -17.15 -6.76
C ARG A 64 2.88 -15.71 -6.65
N VAL A 65 3.26 -14.99 -5.60
CA VAL A 65 2.95 -13.56 -5.47
C VAL A 65 3.63 -12.77 -6.58
N VAL A 66 4.93 -12.98 -6.76
CA VAL A 66 5.73 -12.25 -7.76
C VAL A 66 5.23 -12.54 -9.18
N GLU A 67 4.92 -13.79 -9.49
CA GLU A 67 4.55 -14.21 -10.84
C GLU A 67 3.09 -13.84 -11.19
N HIS A 68 2.16 -13.93 -10.23
CA HIS A 68 0.73 -13.91 -10.56
C HIS A 68 -0.07 -12.76 -9.93
N VAL A 69 0.44 -12.10 -8.89
CA VAL A 69 -0.29 -11.02 -8.22
C VAL A 69 0.08 -9.69 -8.84
N THR A 70 -0.83 -9.16 -9.66
CA THR A 70 -0.69 -7.86 -10.34
C THR A 70 -1.62 -6.77 -9.79
N PHE A 71 -2.51 -7.14 -8.88
CA PHE A 71 -3.45 -6.25 -8.20
C PHE A 71 -3.94 -6.87 -6.88
N VAL A 72 -4.32 -6.03 -5.92
CA VAL A 72 -5.07 -6.42 -4.72
C VAL A 72 -6.57 -6.41 -5.02
N GLY A 73 -7.31 -7.37 -4.49
CA GLY A 73 -8.76 -7.43 -4.71
C GLY A 73 -9.37 -8.72 -4.20
N GLY A 74 -10.69 -8.71 -4.05
CA GLY A 74 -11.45 -9.90 -3.70
C GLY A 74 -11.89 -10.66 -4.96
N THR A 75 -13.20 -10.86 -5.09
CA THR A 75 -13.81 -11.34 -6.33
C THR A 75 -14.07 -10.18 -7.30
N TYR A 76 -13.81 -10.38 -8.59
CA TYR A 76 -14.00 -9.34 -9.62
C TYR A 76 -14.74 -9.86 -10.85
N GLY A 77 -15.29 -8.93 -11.65
CA GLY A 77 -16.10 -9.20 -12.83
C GLY A 77 -17.49 -9.78 -12.52
N ASP A 78 -18.31 -9.92 -13.55
CA ASP A 78 -19.70 -10.39 -13.43
C ASP A 78 -19.78 -11.85 -12.96
N SER A 79 -18.81 -12.67 -13.37
CA SER A 79 -18.66 -14.04 -12.90
C SER A 79 -18.15 -14.14 -11.46
N GLN A 80 -17.84 -13.01 -10.80
CA GLN A 80 -17.18 -12.89 -9.48
C GLN A 80 -16.04 -13.91 -9.29
N LYS A 81 -15.10 -13.89 -10.24
CA LYS A 81 -13.90 -14.72 -10.19
C LYS A 81 -13.01 -14.26 -9.02
N PRO A 82 -12.48 -15.16 -8.18
CA PRO A 82 -11.54 -14.78 -7.12
C PRO A 82 -10.22 -14.30 -7.73
N SER A 83 -9.59 -13.29 -7.13
CA SER A 83 -8.27 -12.83 -7.53
C SER A 83 -7.17 -13.82 -7.11
N PRO A 84 -6.01 -13.84 -7.79
CA PRO A 84 -4.83 -14.55 -7.32
C PRO A 84 -4.43 -14.15 -5.88
N PHE A 85 -4.51 -12.85 -5.57
CA PHE A 85 -4.28 -12.31 -4.23
C PHE A 85 -5.16 -12.98 -3.17
N LEU A 86 -6.47 -13.10 -3.44
CA LEU A 86 -7.43 -13.71 -2.54
C LEU A 86 -7.20 -15.22 -2.39
N CYS A 87 -6.84 -15.90 -3.48
CA CYS A 87 -6.53 -17.33 -3.46
C CYS A 87 -5.29 -17.63 -2.61
N LEU A 88 -4.24 -16.81 -2.73
CA LEU A 88 -3.03 -16.93 -1.91
C LEU A 88 -3.29 -16.56 -0.45
N ALA A 89 -4.15 -15.59 -0.17
CA ALA A 89 -4.57 -15.27 1.20
C ALA A 89 -5.30 -16.44 1.86
N PHE A 90 -6.20 -17.10 1.13
CA PHE A 90 -6.82 -18.34 1.59
C PHE A 90 -5.79 -19.45 1.79
N LYS A 91 -4.80 -19.58 0.88
CA LYS A 91 -3.75 -20.58 1.04
C LYS A 91 -2.90 -20.36 2.28
N LEU A 92 -2.60 -19.12 2.64
CA LEU A 92 -1.92 -18.79 3.90
C LEU A 92 -2.76 -19.17 5.13
N LEU A 93 -4.10 -19.09 5.06
CA LEU A 93 -4.98 -19.60 6.12
C LEU A 93 -4.90 -21.11 6.28
N GLU A 94 -4.70 -21.85 5.18
CA GLU A 94 -4.48 -23.29 5.22
C GLU A 94 -3.10 -23.67 5.79
N LEU A 95 -2.06 -22.90 5.41
CA LEU A 95 -0.68 -23.16 5.83
C LEU A 95 -0.45 -22.78 7.30
N GLY A 96 -1.04 -21.67 7.75
CA GLY A 96 -0.84 -21.19 9.13
C GLY A 96 0.63 -20.84 9.44
N PRO A 97 1.29 -19.96 8.65
CA PRO A 97 2.69 -19.61 8.86
C PRO A 97 2.97 -19.06 10.25
N SER A 98 4.19 -19.30 10.74
CA SER A 98 4.69 -18.75 12.00
C SER A 98 4.92 -17.23 11.93
N ASP A 99 5.04 -16.59 13.08
CA ASP A 99 5.32 -15.16 13.17
C ASP A 99 6.66 -14.78 12.52
N GLU A 100 7.67 -15.66 12.55
CA GLU A 100 8.97 -15.44 11.89
C GLU A 100 8.82 -15.32 10.37
N ILE A 101 8.03 -16.19 9.76
CA ILE A 101 7.77 -16.16 8.30
C ILE A 101 6.98 -14.90 7.93
N LEU A 102 5.98 -14.53 8.75
CA LEU A 102 5.20 -13.33 8.52
C LEU A 102 6.04 -12.05 8.66
N ALA A 103 6.94 -12.01 9.65
CA ALA A 103 7.88 -10.91 9.82
C ALA A 103 8.77 -10.76 8.59
N GLU A 104 9.27 -11.87 8.03
CA GLU A 104 10.07 -11.87 6.79
C GLU A 104 9.26 -11.36 5.58
N TYR A 105 7.99 -11.79 5.45
CA TYR A 105 7.12 -11.31 4.36
C TYR A 105 6.79 -9.82 4.46
N LEU A 106 6.64 -9.29 5.67
CA LEU A 106 6.32 -7.88 5.91
C LEU A 106 7.54 -6.98 5.73
N SER A 107 8.69 -7.42 6.26
CA SER A 107 9.96 -6.70 6.21
C SER A 107 10.66 -6.90 4.86
N TYR A 108 11.69 -7.76 4.79
CA TYR A 108 12.55 -7.94 3.63
C TYR A 108 11.77 -8.29 2.36
N GLY A 109 10.87 -9.27 2.44
CA GLY A 109 10.02 -9.66 1.30
C GLY A 109 9.12 -8.52 0.84
N GLY A 110 8.57 -7.76 1.80
CA GLY A 110 7.66 -6.65 1.53
C GLY A 110 8.34 -5.43 0.94
N GLU A 111 9.61 -5.18 1.28
CA GLU A 111 10.43 -4.12 0.69
C GLU A 111 10.69 -4.37 -0.78
N GLN A 112 10.99 -5.62 -1.15
CA GLN A 112 11.21 -6.02 -2.54
C GLN A 112 9.89 -6.11 -3.32
N PHE A 113 8.85 -6.70 -2.71
CA PHE A 113 7.60 -7.03 -3.37
C PHE A 113 6.39 -6.44 -2.63
N LYS A 114 5.91 -5.28 -3.10
CA LYS A 114 4.76 -4.57 -2.51
C LYS A 114 3.47 -5.41 -2.38
N TYR A 115 3.23 -6.37 -3.29
CA TYR A 115 2.07 -7.26 -3.21
C TYR A 115 2.24 -8.36 -2.15
N LEU A 116 3.49 -8.75 -1.82
CA LEU A 116 3.77 -9.66 -0.72
C LEU A 116 3.50 -8.96 0.61
N ARG A 117 3.95 -7.71 0.76
CA ARG A 117 3.60 -6.86 1.91
C ARG A 117 2.08 -6.78 2.09
N ALA A 118 1.36 -6.39 1.03
CA ALA A 118 -0.10 -6.30 1.08
C ALA A 118 -0.77 -7.64 1.46
N LEU A 119 -0.25 -8.77 0.95
CA LEU A 119 -0.78 -10.09 1.26
C LEU A 119 -0.54 -10.46 2.73
N ALA A 120 0.67 -10.23 3.23
CA ALA A 120 1.03 -10.49 4.61
C ALA A 120 0.25 -9.59 5.57
N SER A 121 0.11 -8.29 5.27
CA SER A 121 -0.70 -7.37 6.07
C SER A 121 -2.16 -7.80 6.13
N PHE A 122 -2.73 -8.25 5.00
CA PHE A 122 -4.10 -8.76 4.95
C PHE A 122 -4.27 -10.04 5.79
N TYR A 123 -3.35 -10.99 5.67
CA TYR A 123 -3.34 -12.21 6.47
C TYR A 123 -3.20 -11.92 7.98
N PHE A 124 -2.28 -11.01 8.33
CA PHE A 124 -2.03 -10.61 9.71
C PHE A 124 -3.28 -9.99 10.34
N ARG A 125 -3.95 -9.08 9.62
CA ARG A 125 -5.22 -8.46 10.04
C ARG A 125 -6.33 -9.47 10.32
N MET A 126 -6.37 -10.56 9.57
CA MET A 126 -7.41 -11.59 9.72
C MET A 126 -7.17 -12.52 10.92
N THR A 127 -5.92 -12.71 11.35
CA THR A 127 -5.54 -13.80 12.26
C THR A 127 -4.98 -13.35 13.62
N ARG A 128 -4.45 -12.14 13.73
CA ARG A 128 -3.78 -11.64 14.95
C ARG A 128 -4.71 -10.81 15.83
N GLN A 129 -4.26 -10.52 17.06
CA GLN A 129 -5.03 -9.75 18.03
C GLN A 129 -4.93 -8.25 17.71
N ALA A 130 -5.89 -7.46 18.22
CA ALA A 130 -6.00 -6.04 17.90
C ALA A 130 -4.71 -5.26 18.22
N LYS A 131 -4.09 -5.52 19.37
CA LYS A 131 -2.83 -4.88 19.78
C LYS A 131 -1.72 -5.11 18.74
N ASP A 132 -1.42 -6.37 18.45
CA ASP A 132 -0.37 -6.74 17.51
C ASP A 132 -0.63 -6.18 16.11
N ILE A 133 -1.90 -6.15 15.69
CA ILE A 133 -2.33 -5.57 14.40
C ILE A 133 -1.91 -4.11 14.31
N TYR A 134 -2.22 -3.30 15.32
CA TYR A 134 -1.85 -1.90 15.32
C TYR A 134 -0.33 -1.73 15.33
N GLU A 135 0.39 -2.38 16.26
CA GLU A 135 1.85 -2.26 16.37
C GLU A 135 2.58 -2.69 15.09
N THR A 136 2.08 -3.72 14.41
CA THR A 136 2.75 -4.27 13.22
C THR A 136 2.37 -3.54 11.94
N LEU A 137 1.12 -3.10 11.79
CA LEU A 137 0.64 -2.54 10.53
C LEU A 137 0.83 -1.03 10.42
N GLU A 138 0.78 -0.28 11.52
CA GLU A 138 0.90 1.18 11.50
C GLU A 138 2.20 1.73 10.89
N PRO A 139 3.37 1.09 11.07
CA PRO A 139 4.58 1.52 10.38
C PRO A 139 4.45 1.52 8.85
N PHE A 140 3.56 0.70 8.28
CA PHE A 140 3.34 0.64 6.84
C PHE A 140 2.40 1.73 6.31
N LEU A 141 1.86 2.59 7.18
CA LEU A 141 1.18 3.83 6.75
C LEU A 141 2.15 4.85 6.12
N GLU A 142 3.46 4.65 6.27
CA GLU A 142 4.47 5.43 5.58
C GLU A 142 4.72 4.93 4.14
N ASP A 143 4.26 3.73 3.80
CA ASP A 143 4.54 3.09 2.51
C ASP A 143 3.65 3.66 1.38
N ARG A 144 4.19 4.62 0.64
CA ARG A 144 3.49 5.32 -0.46
C ARG A 144 3.59 4.61 -1.81
N ARG A 145 3.93 3.31 -1.85
CA ARG A 145 4.08 2.58 -3.12
C ARG A 145 2.70 2.33 -3.76
N LYS A 146 2.63 2.54 -5.08
CA LYS A 146 1.39 2.36 -5.86
C LYS A 146 0.96 0.89 -5.93
N LEU A 147 -0.30 0.61 -5.62
CA LEU A 147 -0.97 -0.68 -5.82
C LEU A 147 -2.10 -0.54 -6.85
N ARG A 148 -2.35 -1.61 -7.61
CA ARG A 148 -3.58 -1.73 -8.39
C ARG A 148 -4.64 -2.41 -7.55
N ARG A 149 -5.82 -1.81 -7.43
CA ARG A 149 -6.98 -2.42 -6.77
C ARG A 149 -7.98 -2.85 -7.82
N LYS A 150 -8.47 -4.09 -7.75
CA LYS A 150 -9.52 -4.60 -8.63
C LYS A 150 -10.78 -4.88 -7.86
N GLY A 151 -11.84 -4.16 -8.20
CA GLY A 151 -13.18 -4.33 -7.67
C GLY A 151 -14.14 -4.89 -8.71
N ARG A 152 -15.44 -4.81 -8.39
CA ARG A 152 -16.51 -5.16 -9.35
C ARG A 152 -16.58 -4.16 -10.51
N ALA A 153 -16.36 -2.87 -10.23
CA ALA A 153 -16.48 -1.78 -11.19
C ALA A 153 -15.24 -1.59 -12.10
N GLY A 154 -14.17 -2.37 -11.91
CA GLY A 154 -12.94 -2.26 -12.69
C GLY A 154 -11.69 -2.21 -11.84
N THR A 155 -10.62 -1.62 -12.39
CA THR A 155 -9.33 -1.48 -11.72
C THR A 155 -9.08 0.00 -11.41
N SER A 156 -8.72 0.30 -10.16
CA SER A 156 -8.33 1.63 -9.70
C SER A 156 -6.88 1.63 -9.21
N LEU A 157 -6.26 2.82 -9.20
CA LEU A 157 -5.01 3.04 -8.50
C LEU A 157 -5.31 3.25 -7.02
N THR A 158 -4.48 2.69 -6.15
CA THR A 158 -4.46 2.92 -4.70
C THR A 158 -3.01 2.84 -4.24
N TYR A 159 -2.75 2.94 -2.96
CA TYR A 159 -1.42 2.92 -2.38
C TYR A 159 -1.33 1.91 -1.21
N VAL A 160 -0.12 1.58 -0.75
CA VAL A 160 0.05 0.59 0.33
C VAL A 160 -0.49 1.14 1.65
N ASP A 161 -0.14 2.37 2.00
CA ASP A 161 -0.70 3.14 3.12
C ASP A 161 -2.23 3.17 3.12
N GLU A 162 -2.88 3.53 1.99
CA GLU A 162 -4.35 3.48 1.86
C GLU A 162 -4.91 2.06 2.07
N PHE A 163 -4.22 1.04 1.58
CA PHE A 163 -4.65 -0.35 1.75
C PHE A 163 -4.50 -0.80 3.21
N VAL A 164 -3.45 -0.37 3.90
CA VAL A 164 -3.22 -0.65 5.33
C VAL A 164 -4.26 0.07 6.19
N ASP A 165 -4.55 1.34 5.91
CA ASP A 165 -5.61 2.09 6.57
C ASP A 165 -6.98 1.41 6.36
N ASP A 166 -7.28 0.96 5.14
CA ASP A 166 -8.48 0.17 4.84
C ASP A 166 -8.59 -1.08 5.73
N LEU A 167 -7.47 -1.74 6.06
CA LEU A 167 -7.45 -2.90 6.94
C LEU A 167 -7.71 -2.54 8.42
N LEU A 168 -7.26 -1.36 8.85
CA LEU A 168 -7.41 -0.89 10.23
C LEU A 168 -8.80 -0.30 10.50
N VAL A 169 -9.43 0.32 9.50
CA VAL A 169 -10.67 1.09 9.70
C VAL A 169 -11.90 0.38 9.15
N LYS A 170 -11.80 -0.33 8.03
CA LYS A 170 -12.99 -0.89 7.35
C LYS A 170 -13.34 -2.28 7.86
N ASP A 171 -14.64 -2.55 7.93
CA ASP A 171 -15.17 -3.86 8.31
C ASP A 171 -15.00 -4.93 7.21
N ARG A 172 -14.77 -4.51 5.95
CA ARG A 172 -14.74 -5.43 4.81
C ARG A 172 -13.71 -5.02 3.77
N VAL A 173 -12.75 -5.90 3.51
CA VAL A 173 -11.65 -5.69 2.55
C VAL A 173 -11.48 -6.94 1.69
N CYS A 174 -11.17 -6.76 0.39
CA CYS A 174 -10.94 -7.87 -0.56
C CYS A 174 -11.99 -8.99 -0.52
N ALA A 175 -13.28 -8.61 -0.47
CA ALA A 175 -14.42 -9.55 -0.39
C ALA A 175 -14.42 -10.46 0.85
N THR A 176 -13.70 -10.09 1.90
CA THR A 176 -13.67 -10.78 3.20
C THR A 176 -14.15 -9.83 4.29
N SER A 177 -15.12 -10.27 5.09
CA SER A 177 -15.51 -9.58 6.31
C SER A 177 -14.46 -9.78 7.39
N LEU A 178 -13.85 -8.68 7.84
CA LEU A 178 -12.86 -8.70 8.89
C LEU A 178 -13.55 -8.83 10.26
N TRP A 179 -12.89 -9.47 11.21
CA TRP A 179 -13.39 -9.52 12.58
C TRP A 179 -13.32 -8.12 13.21
N LYS A 180 -14.32 -7.80 14.04
CA LYS A 180 -14.43 -6.50 14.69
C LYS A 180 -13.41 -6.38 15.80
N MET A 181 -12.44 -5.50 15.62
CA MET A 181 -11.48 -5.15 16.66
C MET A 181 -11.98 -3.95 17.47
N PRO A 182 -11.58 -3.82 18.75
CA PRO A 182 -11.75 -2.59 19.51
C PRO A 182 -11.12 -1.42 18.77
N LYS A 183 -11.76 -0.25 18.86
CA LYS A 183 -11.16 0.98 18.34
C LYS A 183 -9.85 1.28 19.06
N ARG A 184 -8.94 1.96 18.37
CA ARG A 184 -7.64 2.35 18.93
C ARG A 184 -7.79 3.17 20.23
N GLU A 185 -8.69 4.15 20.25
CA GLU A 185 -8.99 4.99 21.44
C GLU A 185 -9.24 4.14 22.70
N ILE A 186 -9.97 3.03 22.56
CA ILE A 186 -10.28 2.13 23.68
C ILE A 186 -9.02 1.41 24.18
N LEU A 187 -8.11 1.07 23.27
CA LEU A 187 -6.84 0.41 23.62
C LEU A 187 -5.85 1.38 24.27
N GLU A 188 -5.88 2.65 23.87
CA GLU A 188 -5.13 3.73 24.49
C GLU A 188 -5.64 4.04 25.90
N ASP A 189 -6.96 4.14 26.08
CA ASP A 189 -7.61 4.33 27.39
C ASP A 189 -7.30 3.18 28.38
N LEU A 190 -7.09 1.98 27.86
CA LEU A 190 -6.73 0.79 28.64
C LEU A 190 -5.21 0.65 28.87
N GLU A 191 -4.41 1.62 28.41
CA GLU A 191 -2.93 1.60 28.47
C GLU A 191 -2.31 0.36 27.80
N LEU A 192 -3.01 -0.22 26.82
CA LEU A 192 -2.53 -1.37 26.03
C LEU A 192 -1.71 -0.93 24.82
N LEU A 193 -1.97 0.29 24.33
CA LEU A 193 -1.27 0.96 23.24
C LEU A 193 -0.96 2.40 23.64
N GLU A 194 0.19 2.90 23.19
CA GLU A 194 0.51 4.31 23.27
C GLU A 194 -0.17 5.09 22.12
N PRO A 195 -0.40 6.41 22.29
CA PRO A 195 -0.84 7.27 21.20
C PRO A 195 0.06 7.10 19.97
N ARG A 196 -0.56 6.97 18.79
CA ARG A 196 0.20 6.76 17.55
C ARG A 196 1.01 8.00 17.21
N VAL A 197 2.33 7.86 17.13
CA VAL A 197 3.21 8.92 16.62
C VAL A 197 3.23 8.87 15.10
N SER A 198 2.82 9.96 14.45
CA SER A 198 2.89 10.09 13.01
C SER A 198 4.32 10.37 12.56
N PRO A 199 4.81 9.79 11.45
CA PRO A 199 6.11 10.16 10.89
C PRO A 199 6.23 11.65 10.52
N LEU A 200 5.10 12.33 10.31
CA LEU A 200 5.04 13.76 10.02
C LEU A 200 5.13 14.65 11.28
N GLY A 201 5.20 14.09 12.49
CA GLY A 201 5.19 14.87 13.74
C GLY A 201 3.78 15.18 14.24
N ASP A 202 3.71 16.12 15.19
CA ASP A 202 2.45 16.62 15.71
C ASP A 202 1.78 17.55 14.69
N LEU A 203 0.45 17.53 14.62
CA LEU A 203 -0.30 18.38 13.71
C LEU A 203 -0.15 19.86 14.08
N GLU A 204 0.00 20.16 15.36
CA GLU A 204 0.19 21.53 15.86
C GLU A 204 1.53 22.09 15.39
N ASP A 205 2.62 21.32 15.52
CA ASP A 205 3.95 21.69 15.02
C ASP A 205 3.95 21.95 13.49
N LEU A 206 3.23 21.12 12.71
CA LEU A 206 3.15 21.29 11.26
C LEU A 206 2.38 22.55 10.83
N LEU A 207 1.34 22.92 11.58
CA LEU A 207 0.55 24.12 11.30
C LEU A 207 1.34 25.38 11.67
N GLU A 208 2.10 25.34 12.75
CA GLU A 208 3.01 26.44 13.13
C GLU A 208 4.11 26.65 12.08
N GLU A 209 4.71 25.58 11.53
CA GLU A 209 5.69 25.67 10.44
C GLU A 209 5.08 26.26 9.14
N GLU A 210 3.84 25.90 8.79
CA GLU A 210 3.15 26.47 7.61
C GLU A 210 2.82 27.96 7.78
N ASP A 211 2.38 28.38 8.98
CA ASP A 211 2.08 29.78 9.28
C ASP A 211 3.36 30.64 9.22
N ASP A 212 4.48 30.15 9.74
CA ASP A 212 5.79 30.82 9.66
C ASP A 212 6.30 30.94 8.20
N ASP A 213 6.08 29.92 7.37
CA ASP A 213 6.42 29.94 5.95
C ASP A 213 5.52 30.90 5.13
N GLU A 214 4.24 31.01 5.48
CA GLU A 214 3.34 32.01 4.89
C GLU A 214 3.69 33.44 5.30
N GLU A 215 4.00 33.67 6.58
CA GLU A 215 4.48 34.98 7.05
C GLU A 215 5.80 35.37 6.38
N GLY A 216 6.72 34.40 6.23
CA GLY A 216 7.96 34.59 5.49
C GLY A 216 7.72 35.05 4.06
N LYS A 217 6.85 34.35 3.31
CA LYS A 217 6.51 34.73 1.92
C LYS A 217 5.84 36.10 1.83
N ARG A 218 4.90 36.42 2.73
CA ARG A 218 4.26 37.74 2.76
C ARG A 218 5.27 38.85 3.01
N LYS A 219 6.23 38.62 3.91
CA LYS A 219 7.29 39.58 4.21
C LYS A 219 8.27 39.75 3.04
N TYR A 220 8.59 38.66 2.32
CA TYR A 220 9.38 38.75 1.08
C TYR A 220 8.64 39.49 -0.03
N GLU A 221 7.34 39.29 -0.19
CA GLU A 221 6.50 40.02 -1.17
C GLU A 221 6.33 41.51 -0.79
N GLU A 222 6.17 41.81 0.49
CA GLU A 222 6.15 43.19 1.00
C GLU A 222 7.50 43.88 0.78
N GLU A 223 8.63 43.24 1.13
CA GLU A 223 9.96 43.81 0.89
C GLU A 223 10.27 43.99 -0.61
N ASP A 224 9.81 43.11 -1.49
CA ASP A 224 9.98 43.26 -2.94
C ASP A 224 9.11 44.39 -3.50
N SER A 225 7.88 44.53 -2.99
CA SER A 225 6.98 45.63 -3.35
C SER A 225 7.51 46.99 -2.90
N GLU A 226 8.09 47.07 -1.70
CA GLU A 226 8.72 48.28 -1.17
C GLU A 226 9.99 48.65 -1.97
N ARG A 227 10.78 47.65 -2.39
CA ARG A 227 11.95 47.87 -3.25
C ARG A 227 11.56 48.30 -4.67
N GLU A 228 10.44 47.83 -5.21
CA GLU A 228 9.91 48.32 -6.48
C GLU A 228 9.40 49.76 -6.37
N ASP A 229 8.71 50.12 -5.28
CA ASP A 229 8.19 51.46 -5.06
C ASP A 229 9.31 52.48 -4.76
N GLU A 230 10.38 52.09 -4.07
CA GLU A 230 11.58 52.93 -3.90
C GLU A 230 12.29 53.20 -5.24
N ARG A 231 12.32 52.21 -6.15
CA ARG A 231 12.85 52.40 -7.52
C ARG A 231 11.99 53.33 -8.36
N ARG A 232 10.67 53.34 -8.15
CA ARG A 232 9.74 54.27 -8.82
C ARG A 232 9.79 55.67 -8.21
N ARG A 233 10.08 55.79 -6.91
CA ARG A 233 10.12 57.07 -6.19
C ARG A 233 11.44 57.82 -6.36
N ASN A 234 12.55 57.11 -6.61
CA ASN A 234 13.86 57.69 -6.95
C ASN A 234 14.08 57.86 -8.46
N GLY A 235 13.03 57.66 -9.27
CA GLY A 235 13.06 57.80 -10.72
C GLY A 235 12.43 59.09 -11.22
N ASP A 236 12.85 60.25 -10.73
CA ASP A 236 12.65 61.50 -11.47
C ASP A 236 13.73 62.54 -11.14
N GLY A 237 14.62 62.77 -12.11
CA GLY A 237 15.38 64.01 -12.21
C GLY A 237 16.91 63.92 -12.31
N GLU A 238 17.46 63.39 -13.41
CA GLU A 238 18.44 64.14 -14.21
C GLU A 238 18.62 63.53 -15.62
N GLU A 239 18.39 64.37 -16.63
CA GLU A 239 18.58 64.09 -18.05
C GLU A 239 20.07 63.82 -18.35
N GLY A 240 20.38 62.79 -19.14
CA GLY A 240 21.74 62.54 -19.60
C GLY A 240 21.88 61.38 -20.58
N GLU A 241 21.83 61.71 -21.86
CA GLU A 241 22.36 60.96 -23.02
C GLU A 241 21.59 59.73 -23.54
N VAL A 242 20.78 60.00 -24.57
CA VAL A 242 20.42 59.03 -25.60
C VAL A 242 21.66 58.72 -26.45
N VAL A 243 22.48 57.75 -26.04
CA VAL A 243 23.47 57.14 -26.94
C VAL A 243 22.82 55.93 -27.59
N ASN A 244 22.49 56.11 -28.86
CA ASN A 244 22.23 55.04 -29.81
C ASN A 244 23.36 54.00 -29.74
N GLY A 245 23.03 52.79 -29.29
CA GLY A 245 23.88 51.61 -29.34
C GLY A 245 23.06 50.44 -29.86
N ASP A 246 23.35 50.09 -31.10
CA ASP A 246 22.64 49.19 -32.01
C ASP A 246 22.09 47.85 -31.45
N PRO A 247 21.07 47.29 -32.12
CA PRO A 247 20.46 46.02 -31.78
C PRO A 247 21.43 44.88 -32.10
N MET A 248 21.69 43.99 -31.13
CA MET A 248 22.30 42.69 -31.40
C MET A 248 21.30 41.78 -32.13
N ASN A 249 21.14 42.05 -33.42
CA ASN A 249 20.64 41.11 -34.41
C ASN A 249 21.83 40.27 -34.90
N VAL A 250 21.77 38.99 -34.55
CA VAL A 250 22.06 37.81 -35.39
C VAL A 250 22.93 38.02 -36.64
N ASP A 251 24.09 37.35 -36.67
CA ASP A 251 24.65 36.66 -37.84
C ASP A 251 25.62 35.57 -37.33
N ARG A 252 25.36 34.25 -37.46
CA ARG A 252 25.28 33.40 -38.66
C ARG A 252 26.59 33.48 -39.47
N GLU A 253 27.44 32.46 -39.42
CA GLU A 253 27.58 31.36 -40.41
C GLU A 253 28.98 30.74 -40.16
N ARG A 254 29.33 29.45 -40.27
CA ARG A 254 29.19 28.39 -41.30
C ARG A 254 29.92 27.16 -40.71
N GLY A 255 29.62 25.90 -40.96
CA GLY A 255 28.69 25.29 -41.90
C GLY A 255 28.93 23.77 -41.97
N ASN A 256 28.09 23.12 -42.80
CA ASN A 256 28.22 21.78 -43.41
C ASN A 256 28.06 20.55 -42.50
N ASP A 257 27.35 19.48 -42.86
CA ASP A 257 26.67 19.11 -44.12
C ASP A 257 25.83 17.84 -43.82
N ARG A 258 24.68 17.67 -44.51
CA ARG A 258 24.03 16.40 -44.97
C ARG A 258 23.53 15.38 -43.91
N SER A 259 22.38 14.72 -44.03
CA SER A 259 21.42 14.52 -45.12
C SER A 259 20.26 13.61 -44.64
N ARG A 260 19.02 13.86 -45.16
CA ARG A 260 17.97 12.90 -45.62
C ARG A 260 17.48 11.82 -44.61
N SER A 261 16.19 11.47 -44.46
CA SER A 261 14.99 11.61 -45.30
C SER A 261 13.76 11.05 -44.56
N ARG A 262 12.62 11.70 -44.79
CA ARG A 262 11.22 11.22 -44.92
C ARG A 262 10.76 9.91 -44.25
N SER A 263 9.64 10.06 -43.53
CA SER A 263 8.61 9.10 -43.10
C SER A 263 8.11 8.16 -44.21
N PRO A 264 7.32 7.12 -43.88
CA PRO A 264 5.91 7.29 -43.47
C PRO A 264 5.63 7.08 -41.98
#